data_AF-A0A0K8RRL4-F1
#
_entry.id   AF-A0A0K8RRL4-F1
#
_cell.length_a   1.000
_cell.length_b   1.000
_cell.length_c   1.000
_cell.angle_alpha   90.00
_cell.angle_beta   90.00
_cell.angle_gamma   90.00
#
_symmetry.space_group_name_H-M   'P 1'
#
loop_
_entity.id
_entity.type
_entity.pdbx_description
1 polymer ?
#
loop_
_entity_poly.entity_id
_entity_poly.type
_entity_poly.pdbx_seq_one_letter_code
_entity_poly.pdbx_strand_id
1 'polypeptide(L)'
;MCMCTALLLFTLLAAASGVARYYVPVLSLLAEALGTLVLVGWCCQKSASFIRRRLFGRILDSAGKAVLITGCDTGFGNLLTRKLSTKGYHVYAGCLFSNGGGAQELASISNVTILQLDVTKEDEIDAAYEVVKRSLGHNVLWAVVSNAGTLNVG
;
A
#
# COMPACT_ATOMS: atom_id res chain seq x y z
N MET A 1 -48.08 -7.22 65.23
CA MET A 1 -47.94 -7.19 63.74
C MET A 1 -46.61 -6.62 63.24
N CYS A 2 -45.81 -5.90 64.04
CA CYS A 2 -44.58 -5.22 63.58
C CYS A 2 -43.32 -6.13 63.42
N MET A 3 -43.23 -7.24 64.16
CA MET A 3 -42.02 -8.07 64.20
C MET A 3 -41.90 -9.04 63.01
N CYS A 4 -43.03 -9.55 62.47
CA CYS A 4 -43.03 -10.51 61.37
C CYS A 4 -42.71 -9.85 60.02
N THR A 5 -43.19 -8.61 59.81
CA THR A 5 -42.88 -7.81 58.62
C THR A 5 -41.41 -7.39 58.57
N ALA A 6 -40.81 -7.07 59.71
CA ALA A 6 -39.38 -6.75 59.80
C ALA A 6 -38.48 -7.95 59.46
N LEU A 7 -38.84 -9.16 59.92
CA LEU A 7 -38.10 -10.39 59.63
C LEU A 7 -38.21 -10.80 58.15
N LEU A 8 -39.40 -10.65 57.55
CA LEU A 8 -39.61 -10.87 56.12
C LEU A 8 -38.81 -9.87 55.28
N LEU A 9 -38.79 -8.60 55.67
CA LEU A 9 -37.98 -7.60 54.98
C LEU A 9 -36.48 -7.91 55.07
N PHE A 10 -35.99 -8.30 56.24
CA PHE A 10 -34.58 -8.64 56.45
C PHE A 10 -34.16 -9.87 55.62
N THR A 11 -35.01 -10.91 55.58
CA THR A 11 -34.75 -12.11 54.78
C THR A 11 -34.78 -11.84 53.28
N LEU A 12 -35.69 -10.99 52.81
CA LEU A 12 -35.73 -10.54 51.40
C LEU A 12 -34.49 -9.72 51.01
N LEU A 13 -34.05 -8.80 51.86
CA LEU A 13 -32.83 -8.02 51.63
C LEU A 13 -31.57 -8.89 51.63
N ALA A 14 -31.48 -9.84 52.56
CA ALA A 14 -30.39 -10.80 52.61
C ALA A 14 -30.35 -11.69 51.35
N ALA A 15 -31.51 -12.19 50.90
CA ALA A 15 -31.63 -12.96 49.67
C ALA A 15 -31.24 -12.15 48.42
N ALA A 16 -31.74 -10.91 48.30
CA ALA A 16 -31.36 -10.00 47.21
C ALA A 16 -29.86 -9.70 47.21
N SER A 17 -29.25 -9.50 48.38
CA SER A 17 -27.80 -9.29 48.51
C SER A 17 -26.98 -10.53 48.14
N GLY A 18 -27.47 -11.73 48.48
CA GLY A 18 -26.83 -13.00 48.12
C GLY A 18 -26.89 -13.28 46.63
N VAL A 19 -28.06 -13.04 46.01
CA VAL A 19 -28.26 -13.08 44.56
C VAL A 19 -27.33 -12.09 43.87
N ALA A 20 -27.28 -10.83 44.31
CA ALA A 20 -26.36 -9.84 43.75
C ALA A 20 -24.90 -10.27 43.86
N ARG A 21 -24.46 -10.75 45.04
CA ARG A 21 -23.10 -11.28 45.25
C ARG A 21 -22.78 -12.50 44.38
N TYR A 22 -23.79 -13.29 44.01
CA TYR A 22 -23.62 -14.45 43.13
C TYR A 22 -23.52 -14.06 41.66
N TYR A 23 -24.42 -13.20 41.16
CA TYR A 23 -24.50 -12.85 39.73
C TYR A 23 -23.49 -11.78 39.30
N VAL A 24 -23.16 -10.80 40.14
CA VAL A 24 -22.21 -9.73 39.81
C VAL A 24 -20.83 -10.26 39.38
N PRO A 25 -20.16 -11.20 40.11
CA PRO A 25 -18.86 -11.71 39.69
C PRO A 25 -18.93 -12.57 38.42
N VAL A 26 -20.05 -13.28 38.20
CA VAL A 26 -20.27 -14.04 36.96
C VAL A 26 -20.42 -13.08 35.78
N LEU A 27 -21.19 -12.01 35.94
CA LEU A 27 -21.39 -11.01 34.89
C LEU A 27 -20.10 -10.24 34.59
N SER A 28 -19.31 -9.88 35.62
CA SER A 28 -18.02 -9.21 35.41
C SER A 28 -17.03 -10.12 34.68
N LEU A 29 -16.96 -11.40 35.03
CA LEU A 29 -16.11 -12.38 34.35
C LEU A 29 -16.50 -12.54 32.87
N LEU A 30 -17.80 -12.58 32.57
CA LEU A 30 -18.30 -12.64 31.19
C LEU A 30 -17.94 -11.37 30.41
N ALA A 31 -18.08 -10.19 31.02
CA ALA A 31 -17.73 -8.92 30.39
C ALA A 31 -16.22 -8.82 30.09
N GLU A 32 -15.37 -9.24 31.04
CA GLU A 32 -13.91 -9.26 30.85
C GLU A 32 -13.48 -10.26 29.76
N ALA A 33 -14.08 -11.45 29.74
CA ALA A 33 -13.83 -12.44 28.71
C ALA A 33 -14.23 -11.93 27.31
N LEU A 34 -15.43 -11.34 27.19
CA LEU A 34 -15.90 -10.74 25.93
C LEU A 34 -15.02 -9.58 25.49
N GLY A 35 -14.65 -8.68 26.42
CA GLY A 35 -13.76 -7.55 26.13
C GLY A 35 -12.39 -8.02 25.64
N THR A 36 -11.82 -9.04 26.30
CA THR A 36 -10.53 -9.64 25.91
C THR A 36 -10.61 -10.26 24.52
N LEU A 37 -11.68 -11.01 24.21
CA LEU A 37 -11.86 -11.61 22.88
C LEU A 37 -11.96 -10.56 21.77
N VAL A 38 -12.70 -9.47 22.00
CA VAL A 38 -12.81 -8.36 21.03
C VAL A 38 -11.46 -7.68 20.81
N LEU A 39 -10.73 -7.38 21.87
CA LEU A 39 -9.41 -6.74 21.78
C LEU A 39 -8.39 -7.63 21.07
N VAL A 40 -8.33 -8.91 21.42
CA VAL A 40 -7.45 -9.89 20.76
C VAL A 40 -7.82 -10.01 19.29
N GLY A 41 -9.11 -10.15 18.95
CA GLY A 41 -9.56 -10.21 17.56
C GLY A 41 -9.16 -8.98 16.76
N TRP A 42 -9.37 -7.78 17.31
CA TRP A 42 -8.98 -6.51 16.68
C TRP A 42 -7.46 -6.41 16.48
N CYS A 43 -6.67 -6.75 17.50
CA CYS A 43 -5.21 -6.78 17.44
C CYS A 43 -4.70 -7.79 16.40
N CYS A 44 -5.28 -8.99 16.35
CA CYS A 44 -4.97 -10.01 15.35
C CYS A 44 -5.29 -9.52 13.93
N GLN A 45 -6.44 -8.89 13.71
CA GLN A 45 -6.80 -8.34 12.40
C GLN A 45 -5.88 -7.20 11.97
N LYS A 46 -5.55 -6.27 12.88
CA LYS A 46 -4.61 -5.18 12.59
C LYS A 46 -3.22 -5.72 12.27
N SER A 47 -2.72 -6.64 13.09
CA SER A 47 -1.44 -7.32 12.87
C SER A 47 -1.43 -8.09 11.55
N ALA A 48 -2.46 -8.88 11.26
CA ALA A 48 -2.59 -9.60 10.00
C ALA A 48 -2.67 -8.65 8.80
N SER A 49 -3.41 -7.53 8.92
CA SER A 49 -3.48 -6.53 7.86
C SER A 49 -2.14 -5.83 7.63
N PHE A 50 -1.38 -5.57 8.70
CA PHE A 50 -0.06 -4.98 8.66
C PHE A 50 0.96 -5.94 8.01
N ILE A 51 1.00 -7.18 8.49
CA ILE A 51 1.83 -8.26 7.95
C ILE A 51 1.49 -8.48 6.46
N ARG A 52 0.20 -8.58 6.11
CA ARG A 52 -0.23 -8.76 4.72
C ARG A 52 0.24 -7.61 3.83
N ARG A 53 0.12 -6.36 4.28
CA ARG A 53 0.57 -5.19 3.51
C ARG A 53 2.09 -5.14 3.36
N ARG A 54 2.83 -5.56 4.38
CA ARG A 54 4.30 -5.43 4.42
C ARG A 54 5.02 -6.60 3.75
N LEU A 55 4.56 -7.82 3.97
CA LEU A 55 5.17 -9.04 3.42
C LEU A 55 4.58 -9.41 2.05
N PHE A 56 3.27 -9.29 1.91
CA PHE A 56 2.55 -9.59 0.67
C PHE A 56 2.08 -8.31 -0.04
N GLY A 57 2.83 -7.21 0.14
CA GLY A 57 2.64 -6.00 -0.66
C GLY A 57 2.59 -6.40 -2.12
N ARG A 58 1.47 -6.10 -2.78
CA ARG A 58 1.01 -6.67 -4.06
C ARG A 58 2.19 -7.02 -4.96
N ILE A 59 2.54 -8.31 -5.03
CA ILE A 59 3.49 -8.80 -6.02
C ILE A 59 2.76 -8.68 -7.35
N LEU A 60 3.03 -7.59 -8.06
CA LEU A 60 2.53 -7.40 -9.41
C LEU A 60 3.43 -8.20 -10.32
N ASP A 61 2.85 -9.20 -10.97
CA ASP A 61 3.50 -9.93 -12.05
C ASP A 61 3.95 -8.94 -13.13
N SER A 62 5.24 -8.96 -13.46
CA SER A 62 5.88 -8.08 -14.44
C SER A 62 5.91 -8.68 -15.84
N ALA A 63 5.59 -9.98 -15.98
CA ALA A 63 5.60 -10.65 -17.27
C ALA A 63 4.65 -9.96 -18.26
N GLY A 64 5.15 -9.70 -19.46
CA GLY A 64 4.37 -9.06 -20.53
C GLY A 64 3.99 -7.61 -20.28
N LYS A 65 4.66 -6.89 -19.36
CA LYS A 65 4.33 -5.50 -19.02
C LYS A 65 5.49 -4.56 -19.26
N ALA A 66 5.18 -3.47 -19.95
CA ALA A 66 6.06 -2.33 -20.13
C ALA A 66 5.58 -1.11 -19.33
N VAL A 67 6.53 -0.27 -18.91
CA VAL A 67 6.24 0.99 -18.20
C VAL A 67 6.99 2.13 -18.89
N LEU A 68 6.30 3.22 -19.19
CA LEU A 68 6.92 4.48 -19.61
C LEU A 68 7.15 5.36 -18.39
N ILE A 69 8.37 5.87 -18.21
CA ILE A 69 8.71 6.79 -17.13
C ILE A 69 9.32 8.04 -17.76
N THR A 70 8.85 9.23 -17.37
CA THR A 70 9.43 10.50 -17.82
C THR A 70 10.45 11.05 -16.82
N GLY A 71 11.47 11.76 -17.29
CA GLY A 71 12.51 12.36 -16.46
C GLY A 71 13.45 11.31 -15.83
N CYS A 72 14.03 10.45 -16.67
CA CYS A 72 14.88 9.33 -16.24
C CYS A 72 16.38 9.63 -16.23
N ASP A 73 16.79 10.84 -16.64
CA ASP A 73 18.20 11.25 -16.70
C ASP A 73 18.88 11.13 -15.32
N THR A 74 18.18 11.51 -14.25
CA THR A 74 18.69 11.49 -12.86
C THR A 74 17.56 11.23 -11.83
N GLY A 75 17.90 11.22 -10.54
CA GLY A 75 16.94 11.28 -9.45
C GLY A 75 15.96 10.09 -9.39
N PHE A 76 14.70 10.37 -9.03
CA PHE A 76 13.69 9.34 -8.81
C PHE A 76 13.33 8.54 -10.07
N GLY A 77 13.25 9.18 -11.24
CA GLY A 77 12.96 8.49 -12.50
C GLY A 77 14.04 7.47 -12.87
N ASN A 78 15.32 7.83 -12.68
CA ASN A 78 16.44 6.91 -12.90
C ASN A 78 16.39 5.71 -11.94
N LEU A 79 16.22 5.97 -10.63
CA LEU A 79 16.12 4.93 -9.62
C LEU A 79 14.92 4.00 -9.86
N LEU A 80 13.77 4.56 -10.25
CA LEU A 80 12.57 3.79 -10.58
C LEU A 80 12.79 2.92 -11.81
N THR A 81 13.43 3.45 -12.86
CA THR A 81 13.79 2.68 -14.06
C THR A 81 14.59 1.43 -13.70
N ARG A 82 15.66 1.59 -12.92
CA ARG A 82 16.48 0.45 -12.44
C ARG A 82 15.65 -0.51 -11.59
N LYS A 83 14.80 0.01 -10.70
CA LYS A 83 13.98 -0.83 -9.82
C LYS A 83 12.94 -1.65 -10.58
N LEU A 84 12.32 -1.10 -11.61
CA LEU A 84 11.33 -1.81 -12.44
C LEU A 84 11.99 -2.78 -13.41
N SER A 85 13.13 -2.39 -14.00
CA SER A 85 13.94 -3.28 -14.83
C SER A 85 14.38 -4.52 -14.03
N THR A 86 14.91 -4.35 -12.81
CA THR A 86 15.30 -5.49 -11.94
C THR A 86 14.11 -6.35 -11.49
N LYS A 87 12.89 -5.80 -11.54
CA LYS A 87 11.64 -6.55 -11.30
C LYS A 87 11.10 -7.25 -12.55
N GLY A 88 11.75 -7.13 -13.70
CA GLY A 88 11.38 -7.82 -14.94
C GLY A 88 10.44 -7.05 -15.86
N TYR A 89 10.10 -5.79 -15.55
CA TYR A 89 9.35 -4.96 -16.49
C TYR A 89 10.24 -4.54 -17.66
N HIS A 90 9.68 -4.38 -18.85
CA HIS A 90 10.34 -3.57 -19.88
C HIS A 90 10.12 -2.09 -19.53
N VAL A 91 11.16 -1.26 -19.58
CA VAL A 91 11.04 0.16 -19.20
C VAL A 91 11.41 1.05 -20.38
N TYR A 92 10.48 1.90 -20.78
CA TYR A 92 10.76 3.02 -21.65
C TYR A 92 11.15 4.22 -20.78
N ALA A 93 12.42 4.58 -20.81
CA ALA A 93 12.98 5.66 -20.02
C ALA A 93 13.02 6.94 -20.87
N GLY A 94 12.03 7.80 -20.68
CA GLY A 94 11.98 9.14 -21.26
C GLY A 94 12.96 10.07 -20.55
N CYS A 95 13.90 10.60 -21.32
CA CYS A 95 15.00 11.45 -20.87
C CYS A 95 14.97 12.77 -21.63
N LEU A 96 15.23 13.88 -20.94
CA LEU A 96 15.38 15.18 -21.59
C LEU A 96 16.65 15.22 -22.45
N PHE A 97 17.69 14.49 -22.05
CA PHE A 97 18.92 14.33 -22.81
C PHE A 97 19.25 12.84 -22.96
N SER A 98 18.75 12.20 -24.02
CA SER A 98 18.95 10.76 -24.26
C SER A 98 20.42 10.34 -24.35
N ASN A 99 21.31 11.27 -24.71
CA ASN A 99 22.76 11.06 -24.81
C ASN A 99 23.52 11.46 -23.54
N GLY A 100 22.83 11.95 -22.51
CA GLY A 100 23.42 12.29 -21.22
C GLY A 100 23.93 11.06 -20.46
N GLY A 101 24.89 11.26 -19.56
CA GLY A 101 25.54 10.16 -18.83
C GLY A 101 24.56 9.23 -18.12
N GLY A 102 23.58 9.79 -17.39
CA GLY A 102 22.58 8.99 -16.69
C GLY A 102 21.63 8.19 -17.61
N ALA A 103 21.33 8.71 -18.81
CA ALA A 103 20.56 7.99 -19.82
C ALA A 103 21.39 6.85 -20.45
N GLN A 104 22.68 7.08 -20.72
CA GLN A 104 23.58 6.07 -21.27
C GLN A 104 23.86 4.93 -20.27
N GLU A 105 23.96 5.24 -18.98
CA GLU A 105 24.03 4.21 -17.95
C GLU A 105 22.79 3.30 -17.96
N LEU A 106 21.59 3.87 -18.15
CA LEU A 106 20.36 3.11 -18.28
C LEU A 106 20.29 2.31 -19.59
N ALA A 107 20.85 2.84 -20.69
CA ALA A 107 20.88 2.17 -21.99
C ALA A 107 21.67 0.84 -21.99
N SER A 108 22.59 0.66 -21.04
CA SER A 108 23.33 -0.59 -20.86
C SER A 108 22.48 -1.76 -20.32
N ILE A 109 21.25 -1.47 -19.88
CA ILE A 109 20.34 -2.43 -19.26
C ILE A 109 19.43 -3.03 -20.33
N SER A 110 19.46 -4.36 -20.47
CA SER A 110 18.86 -5.07 -21.62
C SER A 110 17.35 -4.88 -21.81
N ASN A 111 16.59 -4.64 -20.74
CA ASN A 111 15.14 -4.43 -20.77
C ASN A 111 14.75 -2.95 -20.59
N VAL A 112 15.67 -2.03 -20.88
CA VAL A 112 15.43 -0.58 -20.87
C VAL A 112 15.63 0.00 -22.27
N THR A 113 14.66 0.77 -22.73
CA THR A 113 14.72 1.52 -23.99
C THR A 113 14.75 3.00 -23.66
N ILE A 114 15.81 3.71 -24.05
CA ILE A 114 15.91 5.17 -23.87
C ILE A 114 15.08 5.88 -24.94
N LEU A 115 14.32 6.88 -24.52
CA LEU A 115 13.58 7.78 -25.39
C LEU A 115 14.04 9.21 -25.15
N GLN A 116 14.36 9.94 -26.22
CA GLN A 116 14.41 11.39 -26.16
C GLN A 116 12.99 11.90 -25.96
N LEU A 117 12.75 12.60 -24.84
CA LEU A 117 11.41 13.04 -24.45
C LEU A 117 11.45 14.29 -23.57
N ASP A 118 11.32 15.45 -24.20
CA ASP A 118 10.84 16.68 -23.58
C ASP A 118 9.31 16.67 -23.53
N VAL A 119 8.75 16.53 -22.34
CA VAL A 119 7.29 16.48 -22.10
C VAL A 119 6.58 17.81 -22.41
N THR A 120 7.32 18.88 -22.74
CA THR A 120 6.76 20.18 -23.14
C THR A 120 6.65 20.34 -24.66
N LYS A 121 7.18 19.39 -25.43
CA LYS A 121 7.24 19.42 -26.89
C LYS A 121 6.42 18.29 -27.50
N GLU A 122 5.37 18.66 -28.23
CA GLU A 122 4.43 17.70 -28.83
C GLU A 122 5.11 16.74 -29.82
N ASP A 123 6.08 17.23 -30.60
CA ASP A 123 6.82 16.43 -31.57
C ASP A 123 7.68 15.34 -30.92
N GLU A 124 8.29 15.64 -29.76
CA GLU A 124 9.02 14.64 -28.98
C GLU A 124 8.07 13.63 -28.31
N ILE A 125 6.88 14.08 -27.87
CA ILE A 125 5.84 13.19 -27.34
C ILE A 125 5.35 12.22 -28.41
N ASP A 126 5.03 12.70 -29.61
CA ASP A 126 4.58 11.90 -30.74
C ASP A 126 5.65 10.89 -31.19
N ALA A 127 6.91 11.32 -31.25
CA ALA A 127 8.03 10.44 -31.57
C ALA A 127 8.19 9.32 -30.52
N ALA A 128 8.12 9.66 -29.23
CA ALA A 128 8.17 8.68 -28.15
C ALA A 128 6.99 7.70 -28.21
N TYR A 129 5.78 8.20 -28.46
CA TYR A 129 4.58 7.38 -28.64
C TYR A 129 4.76 6.35 -29.77
N GLU A 130 5.25 6.79 -30.93
CA GLU A 130 5.47 5.90 -32.08
C GLU A 130 6.53 4.83 -31.79
N VAL A 131 7.62 5.18 -31.09
CA VAL A 131 8.63 4.20 -30.67
C VAL A 131 8.03 3.18 -29.71
N VAL A 132 7.32 3.62 -28.68
CA VAL A 132 6.66 2.71 -27.71
C VAL A 132 5.70 1.78 -28.44
N LYS A 133 4.82 2.33 -29.28
CA LYS A 133 3.82 1.58 -30.04
C LYS A 133 4.45 0.49 -30.91
N ARG A 134 5.56 0.79 -31.59
CA ARG A 134 6.24 -0.15 -32.50
C ARG A 134 7.05 -1.21 -31.76
N SER A 135 7.60 -0.87 -30.59
CA SER A 135 8.56 -1.73 -29.86
C SER A 135 7.93 -2.53 -28.72
N LEU A 136 6.64 -2.31 -28.41
CA LEU A 136 5.92 -3.04 -27.35
C LEU A 136 5.98 -4.57 -27.53
N GLY A 137 5.96 -5.04 -28.78
CA GLY A 137 5.99 -6.47 -29.09
C GLY A 137 4.82 -7.21 -28.44
N HIS A 138 5.12 -8.20 -27.59
CA HIS A 138 4.12 -8.95 -26.82
C HIS A 138 3.75 -8.28 -25.48
N ASN A 139 4.41 -7.19 -25.10
CA ASN A 139 4.10 -6.48 -23.88
C ASN A 139 2.87 -5.58 -24.05
N VAL A 140 2.15 -5.36 -22.96
CA VAL A 140 1.19 -4.26 -22.85
C VAL A 140 1.86 -3.05 -22.17
N LEU A 141 1.52 -1.84 -22.61
CA LEU A 141 1.88 -0.63 -21.86
C LEU A 141 1.01 -0.60 -20.60
N TRP A 142 1.57 -1.06 -19.49
CA TRP A 142 0.82 -1.27 -18.25
C TRP A 142 0.65 0.02 -17.45
N ALA A 143 1.65 0.89 -17.49
CA ALA A 143 1.62 2.15 -16.76
C ALA A 143 2.47 3.23 -17.45
N VAL A 144 2.08 4.49 -17.19
CA VAL A 144 2.86 5.68 -17.48
C VAL A 144 3.13 6.41 -16.16
N VAL A 145 4.38 6.76 -15.92
CA VAL A 145 4.83 7.49 -14.74
C VAL A 145 5.28 8.87 -15.17
N SER A 146 4.41 9.86 -15.00
CA SER A 146 4.70 11.28 -15.22
C SER A 146 5.53 11.81 -14.05
N ASN A 147 6.86 11.71 -14.17
CA ASN A 147 7.81 12.11 -13.13
C ASN A 147 8.66 13.33 -13.52
N ALA A 148 8.80 13.63 -14.82
CA ALA A 148 9.54 14.81 -15.27
C ALA A 148 8.99 16.10 -14.62
N GLY A 149 9.89 16.93 -14.12
CA GLY A 149 9.56 18.21 -13.48
C GLY A 149 10.80 19.07 -13.26
N THR A 150 10.59 20.38 -13.17
CA THR A 150 11.64 21.37 -12.89
C THR A 150 11.21 22.23 -11.72
N LEU A 151 12.19 22.75 -10.96
CA LEU A 151 11.95 23.75 -9.93
C LEU A 151 12.46 25.09 -10.43
N ASN A 152 11.56 26.04 -10.66
CA ASN A 152 11.94 27.43 -10.92
C ASN A 152 12.09 28.14 -9.57
N VAL A 153 13.33 28.40 -9.17
CA VAL A 153 13.62 29.29 -8.03
C VAL A 153 13.87 30.66 -8.63
N GLY A 154 12.93 31.59 -8.40
CA GLY A 154 12.99 32.97 -8.89
C GLY A 154 14.02 33.82 -8.16
#